data_AF-A0A191UDG3-F1
#
_entry.id   AF-A0A191UDG3-F1
#
_cell.length_a   1.000
_cell.length_b   1.000
_cell.length_c   1.000
_cell.angle_alpha   90.00
_cell.angle_beta   90.00
_cell.angle_gamma   90.00
#
_symmetry.space_group_name_H-M   'P 1'
#
loop_
_entity.id
_entity.type
_entity.pdbx_description
1 polymer ?
#
loop_
_entity_poly.entity_id
_entity_poly.type
_entity_poly.pdbx_seq_one_letter_code
_entity_poly.pdbx_strand_id
1 'polypeptide(L)'
;MNMTHYMQLLADNQPWNLMIFMAIPIVLAETLAITELYILFTRKFQGPIWNLNRFSGTAVGLYFIGIIVYLMTTAVIPITKSGEWRTLIDVVAVASYLIGGLPLIWIALQEFGLVNKQLNPEGKLKIHAICVALFLVFGHIAMISGMLDPSLLGYQSSPHQMTTPAVMPADHGH
;
A
#
# COMPACT_ATOMS: atom_id res chain seq x y z
N MET A 1 -3.20 22.54 3.15
CA MET A 1 -2.23 21.79 2.32
C MET A 1 -3.03 20.75 1.55
N ASN A 2 -3.01 20.79 0.22
CA ASN A 2 -3.80 19.87 -0.60
C ASN A 2 -3.09 18.52 -0.74
N MET A 3 -3.46 17.57 0.11
CA MET A 3 -2.98 16.20 0.04
C MET A 3 -4.01 15.31 -0.70
N THR A 4 -3.59 14.17 -1.27
CA THR A 4 -4.52 13.17 -1.84
C THR A 4 -5.41 12.58 -0.74
N HIS A 5 -6.56 12.00 -1.07
CA HIS A 5 -7.45 11.45 -0.04
C HIS A 5 -6.81 10.24 0.68
N TYR A 6 -6.00 9.47 -0.04
CA TYR A 6 -5.14 8.43 0.53
C TYR A 6 -4.14 9.00 1.55
N MET A 7 -3.50 10.13 1.23
CA MET A 7 -2.53 10.77 2.12
C MET A 7 -3.19 11.51 3.28
N GLN A 8 -4.44 11.96 3.14
CA GLN A 8 -5.26 12.47 4.24
C GLN A 8 -5.66 11.34 5.21
N LEU A 9 -6.03 10.15 4.71
CA LEU A 9 -6.26 8.95 5.52
C LEU A 9 -4.99 8.48 6.26
N LEU A 10 -3.81 8.63 5.67
CA LEU A 10 -2.53 8.37 6.33
C LEU A 10 -2.13 9.49 7.32
N ALA A 11 -2.53 10.73 7.08
CA ALA A 11 -2.17 11.91 7.87
C ALA A 11 -3.09 12.17 9.08
N ASP A 12 -4.38 11.86 9.01
CA ASP A 12 -5.38 12.19 10.03
C ASP A 12 -5.16 11.43 11.37
N ASN A 13 -4.40 10.32 11.36
CA ASN A 13 -4.02 9.54 12.55
C ASN A 13 -2.55 9.07 12.50
N GLN A 14 -1.62 9.98 12.19
CA GLN A 14 -0.20 9.68 12.35
C GLN A 14 0.13 9.44 13.84
N PRO A 15 0.89 8.37 14.17
CA PRO A 15 1.64 7.46 13.29
C PRO A 15 0.95 6.11 12.99
N TRP A 16 -0.24 5.86 13.56
CA TRP A 16 -0.86 4.53 13.57
C TRP A 16 -1.24 4.00 12.19
N ASN A 17 -1.82 4.83 11.33
CA ASN A 17 -2.23 4.40 9.99
C ASN A 17 -1.05 4.03 9.11
N LEU A 18 0.06 4.77 9.17
CA LEU A 18 1.29 4.41 8.45
C LEU A 18 1.87 3.07 8.90
N MET A 19 1.86 2.80 10.20
CA MET A 19 2.33 1.52 10.71
C MET A 19 1.47 0.35 10.23
N ILE A 20 0.15 0.51 10.26
CA ILE A 20 -0.82 -0.54 9.88
C ILE A 20 -0.81 -0.79 8.37
N PHE A 21 -0.90 0.27 7.56
CA PHE A 21 -1.06 0.11 6.11
C PHE A 21 0.25 -0.05 5.35
N MET A 22 1.40 0.22 5.96
CA MET A 22 2.68 0.22 5.24
C MET A 22 3.78 -0.51 5.99
N ALA A 23 4.09 -0.13 7.24
CA ALA A 23 5.24 -0.70 7.94
C ALA A 23 5.09 -2.20 8.22
N ILE A 24 3.96 -2.61 8.81
CA ILE A 24 3.72 -4.02 9.16
C ILE A 24 3.69 -4.92 7.90
N PRO A 25 2.93 -4.59 6.84
CA PRO A 25 2.95 -5.39 5.61
C PRO A 25 4.33 -5.51 4.97
N ILE A 26 5.10 -4.42 4.91
CA ILE A 26 6.43 -4.41 4.27
C ILE A 26 7.40 -5.28 5.07
N VAL A 27 7.48 -5.11 6.39
CA VAL A 27 8.39 -5.92 7.23
C VAL A 27 8.06 -7.41 7.13
N LEU A 28 6.76 -7.77 7.13
CA LEU A 28 6.35 -9.16 6.95
C LEU A 28 6.69 -9.69 5.55
N ALA A 29 6.48 -8.89 4.51
CA ALA A 29 6.81 -9.25 3.13
C ALA A 29 8.33 -9.40 2.92
N GLU A 30 9.14 -8.50 3.48
CA GLU A 30 10.61 -8.58 3.46
C GLU A 30 11.12 -9.79 4.22
N THR A 31 10.56 -10.06 5.41
CA THR A 31 10.90 -11.25 6.20
C THR A 31 10.66 -12.51 5.38
N LEU A 32 9.49 -12.59 4.76
CA LEU A 32 9.14 -13.68 3.88
C LEU A 32 10.10 -13.80 2.69
N ALA A 33 10.41 -12.68 2.00
CA ALA A 33 11.32 -12.65 0.87
C ALA A 33 12.72 -13.17 1.23
N ILE A 34 13.24 -12.75 2.39
CA ILE A 34 14.55 -13.19 2.91
C ILE A 34 14.52 -14.68 3.21
N THR A 35 13.47 -15.16 3.88
CA THR A 35 13.34 -16.60 4.19
C THR A 35 13.17 -17.46 2.95
N GLU A 36 12.44 -16.97 1.94
CA GLU A 36 12.29 -17.62 0.64
C GLU A 36 13.60 -17.74 -0.10
N LEU A 37 14.35 -16.64 -0.19
CA LEU A 37 15.65 -16.62 -0.84
C LEU A 37 16.63 -17.57 -0.12
N TYR A 38 16.62 -17.59 1.21
CA TYR A 38 17.42 -18.54 1.99
C TYR A 38 17.06 -20.01 1.71
N ILE A 39 15.76 -20.35 1.66
CA ILE A 39 15.30 -21.71 1.38
C ILE A 39 15.62 -22.09 -0.08
N LEU A 40 15.52 -21.15 -1.02
CA LEU A 40 15.91 -21.36 -2.42
C LEU A 40 17.38 -21.73 -2.56
N PHE A 41 18.27 -21.03 -1.86
CA PHE A 41 19.72 -21.29 -1.92
C PHE A 41 20.14 -22.55 -1.16
N THR A 42 19.56 -22.81 0.01
CA THR A 42 19.93 -23.98 0.83
C THR A 42 19.20 -25.25 0.43
N ARG A 43 18.07 -25.14 -0.29
CA ARG A 43 17.13 -26.22 -0.59
C ARG A 43 16.71 -27.04 0.64
N LYS A 44 16.76 -26.43 1.83
CA LYS A 44 16.35 -27.04 3.09
C LYS A 44 14.88 -26.75 3.35
N PHE A 45 14.02 -27.67 2.90
CA PHE A 45 12.55 -27.60 3.08
C PHE A 45 12.08 -28.07 4.47
N GLN A 46 12.99 -28.08 5.45
CA GLN A 46 12.74 -28.59 6.80
C GLN A 46 13.48 -27.70 7.80
N GLY A 47 12.82 -27.33 8.89
CA GLY A 47 13.42 -26.57 9.98
C GLY A 47 12.69 -25.27 10.34
N PRO A 48 13.23 -24.50 11.31
CA PRO A 48 12.56 -23.31 11.84
C PRO A 48 12.34 -22.23 10.78
N ILE A 49 13.25 -22.10 9.82
CA ILE A 49 13.18 -21.10 8.75
C ILE A 49 12.06 -21.43 7.76
N TRP A 50 11.83 -22.72 7.49
CA TRP A 50 10.73 -23.16 6.62
C TRP A 50 9.36 -22.89 7.28
N ASN A 51 9.24 -23.16 8.59
CA ASN A 51 8.04 -22.81 9.34
C ASN A 51 7.83 -21.29 9.40
N LEU A 52 8.89 -20.51 9.60
CA LEU A 52 8.83 -19.05 9.62
C LEU A 52 8.37 -18.49 8.27
N ASN A 53 8.87 -19.04 7.17
CA ASN A 53 8.44 -18.64 5.82
C ASN A 53 6.94 -18.86 5.62
N ARG A 54 6.47 -20.08 5.93
CA ARG A 54 5.05 -20.46 5.84
C ARG A 54 4.15 -19.61 6.73
N PHE A 55 4.60 -19.36 7.96
CA PHE A 55 3.91 -18.49 8.89
C PHE A 55 3.83 -17.05 8.36
N SER A 56 4.95 -16.49 7.91
CA SER A 56 5.02 -15.13 7.37
C SER A 56 4.12 -14.97 6.15
N GLY A 57 4.04 -15.98 5.28
CA GLY A 57 3.20 -15.96 4.08
C GLY A 57 1.71 -15.98 4.39
N THR A 58 1.34 -16.81 5.36
CA THR A 58 -0.03 -16.88 5.84
C THR A 58 -0.43 -15.59 6.57
N ALA A 59 0.44 -15.10 7.44
CA ALA A 59 0.22 -13.88 8.23
C ALA A 59 0.10 -12.65 7.34
N VAL A 60 1.03 -12.45 6.40
CA VAL A 60 1.02 -11.28 5.51
C VAL A 60 -0.19 -11.30 4.59
N GLY A 61 -0.55 -12.45 4.01
CA GLY A 61 -1.71 -12.54 3.13
C GLY A 61 -3.02 -12.30 3.87
N LEU A 62 -3.21 -12.90 5.06
CA LEU A 62 -4.39 -12.63 5.91
C LEU A 62 -4.48 -11.15 6.32
N TYR A 63 -3.37 -10.56 6.72
CA TYR A 63 -3.31 -9.16 7.10
C TYR A 63 -3.72 -8.26 5.92
N PHE A 64 -3.23 -8.58 4.72
CA PHE A 64 -3.56 -7.83 3.52
C PHE A 64 -5.03 -7.97 3.09
N ILE A 65 -5.67 -9.12 3.32
CA ILE A 65 -7.12 -9.27 3.14
C ILE A 65 -7.87 -8.27 4.03
N GLY A 66 -7.49 -8.18 5.30
CA GLY A 66 -8.07 -7.22 6.24
C GLY A 66 -7.91 -5.77 5.78
N ILE A 67 -6.72 -5.42 5.30
CA ILE A 67 -6.44 -4.10 4.73
C ILE A 67 -7.32 -3.82 3.50
N ILE A 68 -7.42 -4.75 2.56
CA ILE A 68 -8.22 -4.56 1.34
C ILE A 68 -9.68 -4.33 1.70
N VAL A 69 -10.25 -5.15 2.59
CA VAL A 69 -11.63 -4.97 3.04
C VAL A 69 -11.82 -3.60 3.68
N TYR A 70 -10.92 -3.19 4.56
CA TYR A 70 -10.98 -1.89 5.23
C TYR A 70 -10.89 -0.71 4.25
N LEU A 71 -9.93 -0.75 3.33
CA LEU A 71 -9.76 0.30 2.32
C LEU A 71 -10.93 0.34 1.34
N MET A 72 -11.48 -0.81 0.97
CA MET A 72 -12.65 -0.87 0.09
C MET A 72 -13.87 -0.20 0.73
N THR A 73 -14.15 -0.49 2.01
CA THR A 73 -15.33 0.06 2.71
C THR A 73 -15.15 1.51 3.14
N THR A 74 -13.94 1.89 3.56
CA THR A 74 -13.67 3.19 4.18
C THR A 74 -13.20 4.24 3.17
N ALA A 75 -12.54 3.83 2.08
CA ALA A 75 -11.98 4.75 1.09
C ALA A 75 -12.58 4.53 -0.30
N VAL A 76 -12.38 3.36 -0.92
CA VAL A 76 -12.68 3.15 -2.35
C VAL A 76 -14.15 3.33 -2.68
N ILE A 77 -15.05 2.67 -1.94
CA ILE A 77 -16.50 2.78 -2.16
C ILE A 77 -17.01 4.20 -1.92
N PRO A 78 -16.72 4.86 -0.78
CA PRO A 78 -17.20 6.23 -0.56
C PRO A 78 -16.65 7.22 -1.58
N ILE A 79 -15.35 7.17 -1.92
CA ILE A 79 -14.74 8.07 -2.91
C ILE A 79 -15.33 7.85 -4.31
N THR A 80 -15.54 6.60 -4.70
CA THR A 80 -16.13 6.26 -6.01
C THR A 80 -17.59 6.70 -6.10
N LYS A 81 -18.33 6.65 -4.99
CA LYS A 81 -19.73 7.12 -4.93
C LYS A 81 -19.84 8.64 -4.86
N SER A 82 -18.93 9.33 -4.17
CA SER A 82 -18.90 10.79 -4.11
C SER A 82 -18.32 11.42 -5.37
N GLY A 83 -17.60 10.65 -6.21
CA GLY A 83 -16.95 11.16 -7.41
C GLY A 83 -15.75 12.05 -7.11
N GLU A 84 -15.24 12.04 -5.88
CA GLU A 84 -14.21 12.95 -5.38
C GLU A 84 -12.79 12.44 -5.60
N TRP A 85 -12.56 11.65 -6.66
CA TRP A 85 -11.21 11.30 -7.09
C TRP A 85 -10.47 12.59 -7.46
N ARG A 86 -9.61 13.07 -6.56
CA ARG A 86 -8.93 14.38 -6.72
C ARG A 86 -8.04 14.42 -7.98
N THR A 87 -7.36 13.33 -8.31
CA THR A 87 -6.49 13.20 -9.50
C THR A 87 -6.33 11.73 -9.93
N LEU A 88 -5.91 11.49 -11.19
CA LEU A 88 -5.53 10.16 -11.69
C LEU A 88 -4.40 9.50 -10.86
N ILE A 89 -3.56 10.30 -10.21
CA ILE A 89 -2.48 9.81 -9.32
C ILE A 89 -3.06 9.04 -8.12
N ASP A 90 -4.16 9.52 -7.54
CA ASP A 90 -4.82 8.87 -6.39
C ASP A 90 -5.40 7.50 -6.79
N VAL A 91 -5.97 7.41 -8.01
CA VAL A 91 -6.46 6.14 -8.58
C VAL A 91 -5.29 5.17 -8.77
N VAL A 92 -4.17 5.63 -9.32
CA VAL A 92 -2.99 4.78 -9.54
C VAL A 92 -2.38 4.33 -8.22
N ALA A 93 -2.30 5.20 -7.21
CA ALA A 93 -1.77 4.85 -5.89
C ALA A 93 -2.61 3.77 -5.21
N VAL A 94 -3.93 3.97 -5.15
CA VAL A 94 -4.84 3.00 -4.53
C VAL A 94 -4.92 1.70 -5.35
N ALA A 95 -5.03 1.79 -6.67
CA ALA A 95 -5.12 0.61 -7.54
C ALA A 95 -3.84 -0.23 -7.51
N SER A 96 -2.66 0.40 -7.60
CA SER A 96 -1.38 -0.31 -7.51
C SER A 96 -1.19 -0.97 -6.15
N TYR A 97 -1.61 -0.33 -5.06
CA TYR A 97 -1.58 -0.92 -3.72
C TYR A 97 -2.50 -2.15 -3.61
N LEU A 98 -3.74 -2.05 -4.09
CA LEU A 98 -4.71 -3.15 -4.07
C LEU A 98 -4.24 -4.32 -4.96
N ILE A 99 -3.77 -4.03 -6.17
CA ILE A 99 -3.27 -5.02 -7.12
C ILE A 99 -2.02 -5.69 -6.57
N GLY A 100 -1.10 -4.94 -5.95
CA GLY A 100 0.09 -5.47 -5.30
C GLY A 100 -0.24 -6.46 -4.19
N GLY A 101 -1.33 -6.24 -3.45
CA GLY A 101 -1.82 -7.14 -2.42
C GLY A 101 -2.31 -8.51 -2.89
N LEU A 102 -2.80 -8.62 -4.11
CA LEU A 102 -3.38 -9.86 -4.65
C LEU A 102 -2.38 -11.03 -4.66
N PRO A 103 -1.11 -10.85 -5.11
CA PRO A 103 -0.05 -11.84 -4.94
C PRO A 103 0.14 -12.36 -3.51
N LEU A 104 0.00 -11.51 -2.49
CA LEU A 104 0.14 -11.93 -1.09
C LEU A 104 -1.05 -12.77 -0.62
N ILE A 105 -2.25 -12.43 -1.07
CA ILE A 105 -3.45 -13.25 -0.83
C ILE A 105 -3.28 -14.61 -1.50
N TRP A 106 -2.74 -14.64 -2.71
CA TRP A 106 -2.44 -15.88 -3.43
C TRP A 106 -1.47 -16.78 -2.66
N ILE A 107 -0.43 -16.20 -2.06
CA ILE A 107 0.50 -16.90 -1.16
C ILE A 107 -0.26 -17.52 0.02
N ALA A 108 -1.10 -16.75 0.73
CA ALA A 108 -1.86 -17.30 1.85
C ALA A 108 -2.80 -18.43 1.42
N LEU A 109 -3.49 -18.30 0.27
CA LEU A 109 -4.34 -19.36 -0.29
C LEU A 109 -3.55 -20.63 -0.62
N GLN A 110 -2.33 -20.48 -1.13
CA GLN A 110 -1.41 -21.59 -1.36
C GLN A 110 -0.99 -22.25 -0.04
N GLU A 111 -0.76 -21.47 1.02
CA GLU A 111 -0.36 -21.99 2.34
C GLU A 111 -1.48 -22.70 3.10
N PHE A 112 -2.73 -22.25 2.95
CA PHE A 112 -3.92 -23.00 3.34
C PHE A 112 -4.14 -24.27 2.52
N GLY A 113 -3.32 -24.45 1.47
CA GLY A 113 -3.43 -25.57 0.56
C GLY A 113 -4.68 -25.48 -0.30
N LEU A 114 -5.30 -24.32 -0.51
CA LEU A 114 -6.45 -24.18 -1.43
C LEU A 114 -5.99 -24.17 -2.89
N VAL A 115 -4.79 -23.64 -3.14
CA VAL A 115 -4.20 -23.45 -4.47
C VAL A 115 -2.88 -24.21 -4.59
N ASN A 116 -2.47 -24.60 -5.80
CA ASN A 116 -1.17 -25.23 -6.06
C ASN A 116 -0.90 -26.53 -5.28
N LYS A 117 -1.97 -27.26 -4.92
CA LYS A 117 -1.91 -28.52 -4.15
C LYS A 117 -0.98 -29.56 -4.78
N GLN A 118 -0.98 -29.66 -6.11
CA GLN A 118 -0.26 -30.67 -6.88
C GLN A 118 1.19 -30.29 -7.22
N LEU A 119 1.64 -29.08 -6.84
CA LEU A 119 3.00 -28.65 -7.13
C LEU A 119 4.00 -29.22 -6.12
N ASN A 120 5.17 -29.61 -6.64
CA ASN A 120 6.33 -29.97 -5.83
C ASN A 120 6.75 -28.79 -4.92
N PRO A 121 7.45 -29.06 -3.80
CA PRO A 121 7.90 -28.03 -2.86
C PRO A 121 8.69 -26.89 -3.54
N GLU A 122 9.53 -27.22 -4.52
CA GLU A 122 10.27 -26.24 -5.32
C GLU A 122 9.35 -25.37 -6.19
N GLY A 123 8.29 -25.96 -6.77
CA GLY A 123 7.32 -25.23 -7.58
C GLY A 123 6.50 -24.24 -6.74
N LYS A 124 6.10 -24.66 -5.53
CA LYS A 124 5.45 -23.79 -4.55
C LYS A 124 6.31 -22.60 -4.17
N LEU A 125 7.61 -22.85 -3.93
CA LEU A 125 8.58 -21.82 -3.57
C LEU A 125 8.83 -20.82 -4.72
N LYS A 126 8.85 -21.29 -5.98
CA LYS A 126 8.94 -20.40 -7.15
C LYS A 126 7.75 -19.45 -7.25
N ILE A 127 6.54 -19.95 -7.06
CA ILE A 127 5.33 -19.12 -7.12
C ILE A 127 5.36 -18.08 -6.00
N HIS A 128 5.73 -18.50 -4.80
CA HIS A 128 5.98 -17.62 -3.66
C HIS A 128 6.92 -16.47 -4.01
N ALA A 129 8.13 -16.79 -4.47
CA ALA A 129 9.13 -15.77 -4.83
C ALA A 129 8.64 -14.81 -5.94
N ILE A 130 7.91 -15.32 -6.94
CA ILE A 130 7.32 -14.48 -8.00
C ILE A 130 6.24 -13.57 -7.43
N CYS A 131 5.35 -14.09 -6.59
CA CYS A 131 4.28 -13.31 -5.97
C CYS A 131 4.86 -12.16 -5.11
N VAL A 132 5.93 -12.43 -4.36
CA VAL A 132 6.62 -11.41 -3.56
C VAL A 132 7.30 -10.37 -4.44
N ALA A 133 7.99 -10.80 -5.48
CA ALA A 133 8.63 -9.88 -6.42
C ALA A 133 7.60 -8.93 -7.05
N LEU A 134 6.43 -9.44 -7.43
CA LEU A 134 5.32 -8.62 -7.94
C LEU A 134 4.82 -7.64 -6.86
N PHE A 135 4.59 -8.12 -5.63
CA PHE A 135 4.19 -7.25 -4.51
C PHE A 135 5.20 -6.12 -4.27
N LEU A 136 6.50 -6.41 -4.28
CA LEU A 136 7.54 -5.40 -4.08
C LEU A 136 7.50 -4.34 -5.18
N VAL A 137 7.36 -4.71 -6.44
CA VAL A 137 7.25 -3.75 -7.55
C VAL A 137 6.01 -2.87 -7.40
N PHE A 138 4.83 -3.47 -7.22
CA PHE A 138 3.60 -2.70 -7.08
C PHE A 138 3.56 -1.85 -5.80
N GLY A 139 4.09 -2.37 -4.69
CA GLY A 139 4.21 -1.64 -3.43
C GLY A 139 5.09 -0.40 -3.56
N HIS A 140 6.21 -0.48 -4.29
CA HIS A 140 7.04 0.69 -4.58
C HIS A 140 6.32 1.69 -5.48
N ILE A 141 5.60 1.23 -6.51
CA ILE A 141 4.78 2.11 -7.36
C ILE A 141 3.73 2.83 -6.51
N ALA A 142 3.06 2.13 -5.60
CA ALA A 142 2.08 2.70 -4.68
C ALA A 142 2.70 3.75 -3.73
N MET A 143 3.88 3.46 -3.17
CA MET A 143 4.59 4.41 -2.29
C MET A 143 5.04 5.66 -3.05
N ILE A 144 5.64 5.49 -4.23
CA ILE A 144 6.08 6.61 -5.07
C ILE A 144 4.88 7.46 -5.50
N SER A 145 3.83 6.83 -6.05
CA SER A 145 2.62 7.55 -6.48
C SER A 145 1.83 8.17 -5.33
N GLY A 146 1.84 7.56 -4.14
CA GLY A 146 1.22 8.11 -2.95
C GLY A 146 1.94 9.35 -2.39
N MET A 147 3.26 9.42 -2.56
CA MET A 147 4.08 10.56 -2.11
C MET A 147 4.31 11.62 -3.21
N LEU A 148 3.94 11.34 -4.46
CA LEU A 148 4.00 12.31 -5.55
C LEU A 148 2.95 13.40 -5.34
N ASP A 149 3.39 14.67 -5.40
CA ASP A 149 2.51 15.82 -5.25
C ASP A 149 1.49 15.86 -6.40
N PRO A 150 0.16 15.84 -6.11
CA PRO A 150 -0.88 15.98 -7.13
C PRO A 150 -0.80 17.29 -7.93
N SER A 151 0.00 18.26 -7.49
CA SER A 151 0.30 19.50 -8.23
C SER A 151 1.03 19.26 -9.57
N LEU A 152 1.75 18.15 -9.74
CA LEU A 152 2.55 17.84 -10.94
C LEU A 152 1.73 17.47 -12.20
N LEU A 153 0.45 17.09 -12.05
CA LEU A 153 -0.43 16.72 -13.17
C LEU A 153 -1.69 17.60 -13.26
N GLY A 154 -1.64 18.82 -12.74
CA GLY A 154 -2.63 19.86 -13.05
C GLY A 154 -3.67 20.15 -11.97
N TYR A 155 -3.47 19.75 -10.72
CA TYR A 155 -4.29 20.26 -9.62
C TYR A 155 -3.91 21.72 -9.30
N GLN A 156 -4.56 22.67 -9.97
CA GLN A 156 -4.57 24.06 -9.53
C GLN A 156 -5.43 24.14 -8.26
N SER A 157 -4.77 24.11 -7.10
CA SER A 157 -5.39 24.64 -5.90
C SER A 157 -5.73 26.10 -6.19
N SER A 158 -7.01 26.45 -6.17
CA SER A 158 -7.44 27.85 -6.26
C SER A 158 -6.64 28.63 -5.22
N PRO A 159 -5.91 29.70 -5.61
CA PRO A 159 -5.10 30.43 -4.66
C PRO A 159 -6.04 30.98 -3.60
N HIS A 160 -5.83 30.51 -2.37
CA HIS A 160 -6.42 31.09 -1.18
C HIS A 160 -6.05 32.58 -1.23
N GLN A 161 -7.05 33.43 -1.49
CA GLN A 161 -6.87 34.88 -1.46
C GLN A 161 -6.30 35.21 -0.08
N MET A 162 -4.99 35.48 -0.03
CA MET A 162 -4.40 36.20 1.07
C MET A 162 -5.13 37.53 1.14
N THR A 163 -6.02 37.64 2.13
CA THR A 163 -6.68 38.89 2.47
C THR A 163 -5.56 39.87 2.84
N THR A 164 -5.21 40.74 1.92
CA THR A 164 -4.32 41.87 2.17
C THR A 164 -4.94 42.68 3.30
N PRO A 165 -4.25 42.95 4.43
CA PRO A 165 -4.74 43.93 5.37
C PRO A 165 -4.76 45.26 4.64
N ALA A 166 -5.96 45.84 4.50
CA ALA A 166 -6.13 47.16 3.90
C ALA A 166 -5.25 48.17 4.65
N VAL A 167 -4.29 48.74 3.94
CA VAL A 167 -3.52 49.91 4.37
C VAL A 167 -4.52 51.04 4.62
N MET A 168 -4.60 51.51 5.87
CA MET A 168 -5.38 52.71 6.20
C MET A 168 -4.71 53.93 5.54
N PRO A 169 -5.41 54.71 4.71
CA PRO A 169 -4.90 56.00 4.28
C PRO A 169 -4.97 56.99 5.44
N ALA A 170 -3.82 57.62 5.70
CA ALA A 170 -3.69 58.72 6.63
C ALA A 170 -4.51 59.94 6.14
N ASP A 171 -5.21 60.54 7.10
CA ASP A 171 -5.48 61.96 7.31
C ASP A 171 -5.35 62.92 6.10
N HIS A 172 -6.49 63.50 5.70
CA HIS A 172 -6.56 64.83 5.11
C HIS A 172 -7.72 65.60 5.75
N GLY A 173 -7.34 66.64 6.50
CA GLY A 173 -8.26 67.48 7.25
C GLY A 173 -9.09 68.44 6.39
N HIS A 174 -10.08 69.02 7.06
CA HIS A 174 -10.65 70.35 6.84
C HIS A 174 -11.27 70.83 8.14
#